data_AF-A0A7C4S2K4-F1
#
_entry.id   AF-A0A7C4S2K4-F1
#
_cell.length_a   1.000
_cell.length_b   1.000
_cell.length_c   1.000
_cell.angle_alpha   90.00
_cell.angle_beta   90.00
_cell.angle_gamma   90.00
#
_symmetry.space_group_name_H-M   'P 1'
#
loop_
_entity.id
_entity.type
_entity.pdbx_description
1 polymer ?
#
loop_
_entity_poly.entity_id
_entity_poly.type
_entity_poly.pdbx_seq_one_letter_code
_entity_poly.pdbx_strand_id
1 'polypeptide(L)'
;LGLKVLAISEDGPRAINNVKSFVKGKKWKYEILLDPDGKVRELFGVGSTMPTSFILDKKGNIRLVSRGYKKGDEKKFIRVIEEIINEEKK
;
A
#
# COMPACT_ATOMS: atom_id res chain seq x y z
N LEU A 1 14.64 -5.80 9.51
CA LEU A 1 13.21 -6.06 9.22
C LEU A 1 13.05 -6.20 7.71
N GLY A 2 12.47 -7.30 7.24
CA GLY A 2 12.21 -7.54 5.81
C GLY A 2 10.92 -6.92 5.28
N LEU A 3 10.47 -5.80 5.87
CA LEU A 3 9.24 -5.12 5.46
C LEU A 3 9.51 -4.34 4.17
N LYS A 4 8.77 -4.65 3.10
CA LYS A 4 8.73 -3.87 1.88
C LYS A 4 7.40 -3.11 1.82
N VAL A 5 7.48 -1.79 1.62
CA VAL A 5 6.31 -0.93 1.43
C VAL A 5 6.28 -0.48 -0.02
N LEU A 6 5.14 -0.65 -0.66
CA LEU A 6 4.85 -0.20 -2.01
C LEU A 6 3.65 0.74 -1.94
N ALA A 7 3.77 1.94 -2.47
CA ALA A 7 2.63 2.81 -2.74
C ALA A 7 2.29 2.75 -4.23
N ILE A 8 1.00 2.65 -4.56
CA ILE A 8 0.53 2.63 -5.94
C ILE A 8 -0.26 3.91 -6.16
N SER A 9 0.20 4.75 -7.09
CA SER A 9 -0.56 5.90 -7.55
C SER A 9 -1.50 5.46 -8.68
N GLU A 10 -2.78 5.73 -8.49
CA GLU A 10 -3.84 5.51 -9.49
C GLU A 10 -4.04 6.76 -10.37
N ASP A 11 -3.11 7.73 -10.33
CA ASP A 11 -3.20 8.94 -11.13
C ASP A 11 -3.10 8.58 -12.63
N GLY A 12 -4.17 8.87 -13.36
CA GLY A 12 -4.24 8.59 -14.79
C GLY A 12 -3.24 9.41 -15.63
N PRO A 13 -3.18 9.16 -16.95
CA PRO A 13 -2.16 9.71 -17.84
C PRO A 13 -2.03 11.24 -17.83
N ARG A 14 -3.12 11.96 -17.50
CA ARG A 14 -3.12 13.43 -17.40
C ARG A 14 -2.40 13.96 -16.16
N ALA A 15 -2.37 13.19 -15.07
CA ALA A 15 -1.83 13.62 -13.78
C ALA A 15 -0.50 12.91 -13.42
N ILE A 16 -0.16 11.82 -14.10
CA ILE A 16 1.01 10.98 -13.82
C ILE A 16 2.35 11.75 -13.78
N ASN A 17 2.50 12.77 -14.62
CA ASN A 17 3.71 13.60 -14.69
C ASN A 17 3.94 14.41 -13.39
N ASN A 18 2.87 14.70 -12.63
CA ASN A 18 2.95 15.41 -11.36
C ASN A 18 3.30 14.50 -10.18
N VAL A 19 3.15 13.18 -10.32
CA VAL A 19 3.41 12.23 -9.24
C VAL A 19 4.88 12.29 -8.82
N LYS A 20 5.81 12.34 -9.78
CA LYS A 20 7.25 12.36 -9.50
C LYS A 20 7.68 13.58 -8.68
N SER A 21 7.19 14.76 -9.03
CA SER A 21 7.51 16.01 -8.30
C SER A 21 6.87 16.02 -6.92
N PHE A 22 5.61 15.58 -6.81
CA PHE A 22 4.89 15.46 -5.54
C PHE A 22 5.63 14.53 -4.55
N VAL A 23 5.99 13.33 -5.00
CA VAL A 23 6.71 12.33 -4.20
C VAL A 23 8.06 12.86 -3.72
N LYS A 24 8.82 13.50 -4.62
CA LYS A 24 10.12 14.11 -4.25
C LYS A 24 9.97 15.15 -3.14
N GLY A 25 8.91 15.96 -3.17
CA GLY A 25 8.60 16.94 -2.13
C GLY A 25 8.27 16.30 -0.78
N LYS A 26 7.66 15.11 -0.78
CA LYS A 26 7.28 14.38 0.45
C LYS A 26 8.42 13.61 1.10
N LYS A 27 9.53 13.37 0.39
CA LYS A 27 10.71 12.62 0.90
C LYS A 27 10.37 11.24 1.44
N TRP A 28 9.38 10.57 0.84
CA TRP A 28 9.03 9.20 1.20
C TRP A 28 10.17 8.24 0.83
N LYS A 29 10.43 7.28 1.72
CA LYS A 29 11.57 6.34 1.59
C LYS A 29 11.18 4.99 0.96
N TYR A 30 9.88 4.77 0.73
CA TYR A 30 9.35 3.56 0.14
C TYR A 30 9.17 3.69 -1.37
N GLU A 31 9.09 2.56 -2.06
CA GLU A 31 8.90 2.51 -3.51
C GLU A 31 7.49 2.96 -3.88
N ILE A 32 7.40 3.66 -5.01
CA ILE A 32 6.13 4.17 -5.54
C ILE A 32 6.01 3.71 -6.98
N LEU A 33 4.93 3.01 -7.24
CA LEU A 33 4.57 2.46 -8.54
C LEU A 33 3.39 3.25 -9.11
N LEU A 34 3.24 3.22 -10.42
CA LEU A 34 2.20 3.94 -11.14
C LEU A 34 1.26 2.93 -11.77
N ASP A 35 -0.05 3.10 -11.57
CA ASP A 35 -1.11 2.31 -12.20
C ASP A 35 -2.05 3.23 -13.01
N PRO A 36 -1.53 3.92 -14.05
CA PRO A 36 -2.32 4.91 -14.79
C PRO A 36 -3.50 4.30 -15.56
N ASP A 37 -3.43 3.00 -15.84
CA ASP A 37 -4.46 2.22 -16.54
C ASP A 37 -5.45 1.55 -15.57
N GLY A 38 -5.18 1.59 -14.25
CA GLY A 38 -6.02 0.97 -13.23
C GLY A 38 -6.02 -0.56 -13.23
N LYS A 39 -5.00 -1.21 -13.80
CA LYS A 39 -4.89 -2.67 -13.90
C LYS A 39 -4.68 -3.30 -12.54
N VAL A 40 -3.86 -2.69 -11.69
CA VAL A 40 -3.62 -3.20 -10.33
C VAL A 40 -4.84 -2.96 -9.46
N ARG A 41 -5.46 -1.77 -9.58
CA ARG A 41 -6.72 -1.44 -8.91
C ARG A 41 -7.81 -2.49 -9.22
N GLU A 42 -7.97 -2.87 -10.48
CA GLU A 42 -8.93 -3.90 -10.91
C GLU A 42 -8.57 -5.28 -10.36
N LEU A 43 -7.31 -5.72 -10.53
CA LEU A 43 -6.85 -7.04 -10.10
C LEU A 43 -7.03 -7.26 -8.58
N PHE A 44 -6.83 -6.21 -7.78
CA PHE A 44 -6.98 -6.26 -6.32
C PHE A 44 -8.39 -5.91 -5.84
N GLY A 45 -9.34 -5.67 -6.75
CA GLY A 45 -10.73 -5.33 -6.40
C GLY A 45 -10.85 -4.04 -5.58
N VAL A 46 -10.01 -3.05 -5.88
CA VAL A 46 -10.02 -1.74 -5.23
C VAL A 46 -11.12 -0.88 -5.86
N GLY A 47 -12.14 -0.57 -5.05
CA GLY A 47 -13.23 0.31 -5.43
C GLY A 47 -12.88 1.80 -5.26
N SER A 48 -13.90 2.66 -5.18
CA SER A 48 -13.71 4.11 -5.08
C SER A 48 -13.20 4.61 -3.71
N THR A 49 -12.96 3.72 -2.76
CA THR A 49 -12.52 4.09 -1.40
C THR A 49 -11.00 4.23 -1.35
N MET A 50 -10.54 5.47 -1.19
CA MET A 50 -9.11 5.79 -1.04
C MET A 50 -8.79 6.29 0.38
N PRO A 51 -7.60 5.97 0.92
CA PRO A 51 -6.66 4.97 0.42
C PRO A 51 -7.18 3.55 0.67
N THR A 52 -6.77 2.57 -0.14
CA THR A 52 -6.93 1.14 0.20
C THR A 52 -5.55 0.53 0.43
N SER A 53 -5.38 -0.16 1.57
CA SER A 53 -4.12 -0.77 1.99
C SER A 53 -4.26 -2.29 2.11
N PHE A 54 -3.23 -2.99 1.65
CA PHE A 54 -3.09 -4.44 1.79
C PHE A 54 -1.82 -4.75 2.58
N ILE A 55 -1.90 -5.71 3.50
CA ILE A 55 -0.71 -6.27 4.17
C ILE A 55 -0.63 -7.73 3.77
N LEU A 56 0.51 -8.13 3.22
CA LEU A 56 0.78 -9.47 2.76
C LEU A 56 1.92 -10.09 3.58
N ASP A 57 1.87 -11.41 3.78
CA ASP A 57 3.02 -12.16 4.29
C ASP A 57 4.01 -12.52 3.17
N LYS A 58 5.16 -13.13 3.51
CA LYS A 58 6.18 -13.55 2.53
C LYS A 58 5.72 -14.63 1.55
N LYS A 59 4.63 -15.34 1.84
CA LYS A 59 4.04 -16.34 0.95
C LYS A 59 3.04 -15.69 -0.03
N GLY A 60 2.80 -14.38 0.11
CA GLY A 60 1.87 -13.63 -0.72
C GLY A 60 0.42 -13.69 -0.23
N ASN A 61 0.15 -14.24 0.97
CA ASN A 61 -1.21 -14.25 1.50
C ASN A 61 -1.59 -12.86 2.01
N ILE A 62 -2.80 -12.41 1.67
CA ILE A 62 -3.34 -11.16 2.21
C ILE A 62 -3.77 -11.39 3.66
N ARG A 63 -3.10 -10.70 4.58
CA ARG A 63 -3.35 -10.74 6.03
C ARG A 63 -4.24 -9.60 6.51
N LEU A 64 -4.30 -8.50 5.75
CA LEU A 64 -5.19 -7.38 6.02
C LEU A 64 -5.59 -6.68 4.72
N VAL A 65 -6.86 -6.28 4.65
CA VAL A 65 -7.36 -5.27 3.71
C VAL A 65 -8.00 -4.15 4.53
N SER A 66 -7.54 -2.91 4.33
CA SER A 66 -8.12 -1.72 4.94
C SER A 66 -8.59 -0.76 3.86
N ARG A 67 -9.86 -0.38 3.86
CA ARG A 67 -10.45 0.54 2.90
C ARG A 67 -10.77 1.86 3.59
N GLY A 68 -10.22 2.94 3.06
CA GLY A 68 -10.22 4.24 3.71
C GLY A 68 -9.23 4.30 4.86
N TYR A 69 -9.17 5.46 5.48
CA TYR A 69 -8.36 5.72 6.66
C TYR A 69 -9.24 6.24 7.78
N LYS A 70 -9.12 5.63 8.95
CA LYS A 70 -9.63 6.16 10.21
C LYS A 70 -8.46 6.33 11.18
N LYS A 71 -8.51 7.41 11.96
CA LYS A 71 -7.53 7.66 13.02
C LYS A 71 -7.49 6.46 13.97
N GLY A 72 -6.31 5.87 14.15
CA GLY A 72 -6.11 4.68 14.98
C GLY A 72 -5.96 3.38 14.20
N ASP A 73 -6.21 3.36 12.88
CA ASP A 73 -5.96 2.20 12.02
C ASP A 73 -4.48 1.80 12.03
N GLU A 74 -3.57 2.72 12.34
CA GLU A 74 -2.14 2.46 12.44
C GLU A 74 -1.84 1.35 13.47
N LYS A 75 -2.59 1.31 14.58
CA LYS A 75 -2.44 0.28 15.61
C LYS A 75 -2.78 -1.12 15.07
N LYS A 76 -3.80 -1.20 14.22
CA LYS A 76 -4.20 -2.45 13.57
C LYS A 76 -3.11 -2.93 12.61
N PHE A 77 -2.51 -2.00 11.86
CA PHE A 77 -1.46 -2.33 10.89
C PHE A 77 -0.20 -2.84 11.60
N ILE A 78 0.25 -2.13 12.65
CA ILE A 78 1.39 -2.54 13.47
C ILE A 78 1.17 -3.95 14.03
N ARG A 79 0.00 -4.20 14.64
CA ARG A 79 -0.34 -5.51 15.20
C ARG A 79 -0.23 -6.63 14.17
N VAL A 80 -0.83 -6.47 13.00
CA VAL A 80 -0.78 -7.50 11.94
C VAL A 80 0.65 -7.72 11.45
N ILE A 81 1.45 -6.66 11.31
CA ILE A 81 2.86 -6.77 10.89
C ILE A 81 3.68 -7.53 11.95
N GLU A 82 3.48 -7.24 13.23
CA GLU A 82 4.14 -7.94 14.34
C GLU A 82 3.75 -9.42 14.39
N GLU A 83 2.47 -9.73 14.19
CA GLU A 83 1.97 -11.11 14.10
C GLU A 83 2.68 -11.89 12.98
N ILE A 84 2.75 -11.33 11.76
CA ILE A 84 3.45 -11.94 10.62
C ILE A 84 4.94 -12.16 10.95
N ILE A 85 5.63 -11.14 11.49
CA ILE A 85 7.06 -11.23 11.80
C ILE A 85 7.33 -12.30 12.88
N ASN A 86 6.44 -12.47 13.85
CA ASN A 86 6.61 -13.45 14.91
C ASN A 86 6.28 -14.88 14.48
N GLU A 87 5.33 -15.06 13.56
CA GLU A 87 5.07 -16.35 12.93
C GLU A 87 6.29 -16.86 12.15
N GLU A 88 7.04 -15.97 11.50
CA GLU A 88 8.25 -16.32 10.74
C GLU A 88 9.47 -16.66 11.59
N LYS A 89 9.48 -16.28 12.87
CA LYS A 89 10.57 -16.61 13.79
C LYS A 89 10.43 -18.00 14.41
N LYS A 90 9.27 -18.63 14.26
CA LYS A 90 9.01 -20.01 14.69
C LYS A 90 9.45 -20.97 13.59
#